data_AF-A0A2D7RJ33-F1
#
_entry.id   AF-A0A2D7RJ33-F1
#
_cell.length_a   1.000
_cell.length_b   1.000
_cell.length_c   1.000
_cell.angle_alpha   90.00
_cell.angle_beta   90.00
_cell.angle_gamma   90.00
#
_symmetry.space_group_name_H-M   'P 1'
#
loop_
_entity.id
_entity.type
_entity.pdbx_description
1 polymer ?
#
loop_
_entity_poly.entity_id
_entity_poly.type
_entity_poly.pdbx_seq_one_letter_code
_entity_poly.pdbx_strand_id
1 'polypeptide(L)'
;MFDINIFNSVQIADQLISFYCVYLLTSVSAKTRFFGFVVGTIGFVPAITMFYLADLWWILVTMPIWVYINYRGLVNNWREFRAIKVNS
;
A
#
# COMPACT_ATOMS: atom_id res chain seq x y z
N MET A 1 15.56 -16.32 -16.14
CA MET A 1 14.15 -15.93 -15.97
C MET A 1 13.68 -16.07 -14.53
N PHE A 2 14.07 -17.12 -13.79
CA PHE A 2 13.92 -17.19 -12.32
C PHE A 2 15.27 -16.99 -11.62
N ASP A 3 15.86 -15.82 -11.81
CA ASP A 3 17.09 -15.48 -11.09
C ASP A 3 16.71 -14.83 -9.76
N ILE A 4 17.00 -15.50 -8.64
CA ILE A 4 16.69 -14.98 -7.31
C ILE A 4 17.81 -14.02 -6.93
N ASN A 5 17.63 -12.77 -7.34
CA ASN A 5 18.45 -11.66 -6.92
C ASN A 5 17.60 -10.65 -6.14
N ILE A 6 18.25 -9.68 -5.50
CA ILE A 6 17.57 -8.73 -4.62
C ILE A 6 16.54 -7.88 -5.38
N PHE A 7 16.84 -7.51 -6.64
CA PHE A 7 15.93 -6.74 -7.47
C PHE A 7 14.64 -7.51 -7.79
N ASN A 8 14.77 -8.74 -8.31
CA ASN A 8 13.63 -9.60 -8.63
C ASN A 8 12.83 -9.97 -7.38
N SER A 9 13.50 -10.20 -6.25
CA SER A 9 12.84 -10.47 -4.96
C SER A 9 11.98 -9.29 -4.50
N VAL A 10 12.50 -8.07 -4.63
CA VAL A 10 11.77 -6.84 -4.29
C VAL A 10 10.59 -6.62 -5.22
N GLN A 11 10.72 -6.90 -6.52
CA GLN A 11 9.61 -6.85 -7.48
C GLN A 11 8.48 -7.83 -7.16
N ILE A 12 8.83 -9.08 -6.82
CA ILE A 12 7.84 -10.08 -6.41
C ILE A 12 7.13 -9.64 -5.13
N ALA A 13 7.89 -9.15 -4.14
CA ALA A 13 7.32 -8.66 -2.89
C ALA A 13 6.37 -7.48 -3.11
N ASP A 14 6.75 -6.50 -3.92
CA ASP A 14 5.91 -5.36 -4.30
C ASP A 14 4.58 -5.80 -4.92
N GLN A 15 4.62 -6.77 -5.84
CA GLN A 15 3.43 -7.29 -6.50
C GLN A 15 2.50 -8.05 -5.53
N LEU A 16 3.06 -8.88 -4.64
CA LEU A 16 2.28 -9.61 -3.64
C LEU A 16 1.63 -8.66 -2.62
N ILE A 17 2.36 -7.65 -2.17
CA ILE A 17 1.83 -6.63 -1.26
C ILE A 17 0.72 -5.83 -1.94
N SER A 18 0.90 -5.49 -3.23
CA SER A 18 -0.12 -4.81 -4.02
C SER A 18 -1.40 -5.63 -4.17
N PHE A 19 -1.30 -6.94 -4.45
CA PHE A 19 -2.47 -7.82 -4.49
C PHE A 19 -3.19 -7.90 -3.15
N TYR A 20 -2.44 -8.04 -2.05
CA TYR A 20 -3.03 -8.09 -0.72
C TYR A 20 -3.69 -6.76 -0.34
N CYS A 21 -3.06 -5.64 -0.68
CA CYS A 21 -3.62 -4.30 -0.50
C CYS A 21 -4.96 -4.16 -1.24
N VAL A 22 -4.99 -4.48 -2.54
CA VAL A 22 -6.22 -4.38 -3.35
C VAL A 22 -7.32 -5.28 -2.80
N TYR A 23 -6.99 -6.52 -2.41
CA TYR A 23 -7.94 -7.43 -1.80
C TYR A 23 -8.60 -6.85 -0.53
N LEU A 24 -7.83 -6.17 0.32
CA LEU A 24 -8.38 -5.51 1.51
C LEU A 24 -9.19 -4.26 1.17
N LEU A 25 -8.76 -3.48 0.17
CA LEU A 25 -9.41 -2.25 -0.26
C LEU A 25 -10.77 -2.49 -0.93
N THR A 26 -10.98 -3.64 -1.57
CA THR A 26 -12.27 -4.01 -2.17
C THR A 26 -13.29 -4.54 -1.17
N SER A 27 -12.91 -4.66 0.11
CA SER A 27 -13.84 -5.07 1.15
C SER A 27 -14.92 -4.03 1.42
N VAL A 28 -16.13 -4.48 1.77
CA VAL A 28 -17.23 -3.60 2.19
C VAL A 28 -16.98 -2.99 3.58
N SER A 29 -16.26 -3.72 4.45
CA SER A 29 -16.00 -3.28 5.82
C SER A 29 -14.98 -2.14 5.86
N ALA A 30 -15.34 -1.02 6.48
CA ALA A 30 -14.43 0.11 6.73
C ALA A 30 -13.17 -0.31 7.49
N LYS A 31 -13.29 -1.24 8.44
CA LYS A 31 -12.15 -1.79 9.19
C LYS A 31 -11.17 -2.49 8.26
N THR A 32 -11.67 -3.33 7.35
CA THR A 32 -10.83 -4.08 6.41
C THR A 32 -10.19 -3.15 5.39
N ARG A 33 -10.94 -2.18 4.85
CA ARG A 33 -10.39 -1.13 3.97
C ARG A 33 -9.31 -0.31 4.65
N PHE A 34 -9.48 0.03 5.93
CA PHE A 34 -8.45 0.70 6.72
C PHE A 34 -7.13 -0.10 6.74
N PHE A 35 -7.20 -1.41 7.00
CA PHE A 35 -6.02 -2.28 6.91
C PHE A 35 -5.44 -2.34 5.49
N GLY A 36 -6.27 -2.27 4.46
CA GLY A 36 -5.81 -2.13 3.07
C GLY A 36 -4.91 -0.91 2.88
N PHE A 37 -5.30 0.26 3.39
CA PHE A 37 -4.45 1.45 3.33
C PHE A 37 -3.21 1.37 4.23
N VAL A 38 -3.25 0.63 5.36
CA VAL A 38 -2.05 0.35 6.16
C VAL A 38 -1.05 -0.49 5.35
N VAL A 39 -1.52 -1.56 4.71
CA VAL A 39 -0.70 -2.39 3.82
C VAL A 39 -0.18 -1.58 2.64
N GLY A 40 -0.99 -0.73 2.02
CA GLY A 40 -0.57 0.18 0.95
C GLY A 40 0.50 1.19 1.38
N THR A 41 0.57 1.52 2.67
CA THR A 41 1.65 2.34 3.25
C THR A 41 2.91 1.52 3.53
N ILE A 42 2.80 0.24 3.87
CA ILE A 42 3.97 -0.65 4.05
C ILE A 42 4.56 -1.06 2.70
N GLY A 43 3.73 -1.23 1.66
CA GLY A 43 4.14 -1.48 0.28
C GLY A 43 5.03 -0.39 -0.33
N PHE A 44 5.20 0.71 0.39
CA PHE A 44 6.16 1.75 0.09
C PHE A 44 7.62 1.29 0.18
N VAL A 45 7.91 0.32 1.06
CA VAL A 45 9.27 -0.17 1.30
C VAL A 45 9.86 -0.85 0.06
N PRO A 46 9.17 -1.82 -0.60
CA PRO A 46 9.64 -2.36 -1.87
C PRO A 46 9.84 -1.30 -2.96
N ALA A 47 8.88 -0.38 -3.14
CA ALA A 47 8.97 0.66 -4.15
C ALA A 47 10.21 1.56 -3.96
N ILE A 48 10.46 2.08 -2.76
CA ILE A 48 11.69 2.84 -2.46
C ILE A 48 12.93 2.00 -2.74
N THR A 49 12.91 0.72 -2.39
CA THR A 49 14.05 -0.17 -2.62
C THR A 49 14.33 -0.32 -4.12
N MET A 50 13.30 -0.38 -4.97
CA MET A 50 13.48 -0.38 -6.42
C MET A 50 14.05 0.94 -6.96
N PHE A 51 13.67 2.09 -6.38
CA PHE A 51 14.29 3.38 -6.72
C PHE A 51 15.81 3.32 -6.57
N TYR A 52 16.31 2.74 -5.46
CA TYR A 52 17.75 2.60 -5.23
C TYR A 52 18.43 1.52 -6.07
N LEU A 53 17.75 0.39 -6.33
CA LEU A 53 18.36 -0.76 -7.02
C LEU A 53 18.40 -0.61 -8.55
N ALA A 54 17.54 0.21 -9.12
CA ALA A 54 17.37 0.30 -10.58
C ALA A 54 17.05 1.72 -11.08
N ASP A 55 17.39 2.75 -10.28
CA ASP A 55 17.28 4.17 -10.65
C ASP A 55 15.89 4.57 -11.20
N LEU A 56 14.81 4.01 -10.63
CA LEU A 56 13.43 4.29 -11.05
C LEU A 56 12.97 5.68 -10.58
N TRP A 57 13.49 6.73 -11.21
CA TRP A 57 13.24 8.13 -10.85
C TRP A 57 11.76 8.52 -10.75
N TRP A 58 10.89 7.86 -11.52
CA TRP A 58 9.46 8.13 -11.52
C TRP A 58 8.79 7.86 -10.16
N ILE A 59 9.42 7.05 -9.30
CA ILE A 59 8.97 6.80 -7.91
C ILE A 59 8.96 8.10 -7.10
N LEU A 60 9.86 9.04 -7.37
CA LEU A 60 9.87 10.35 -6.70
C LEU A 60 8.62 11.18 -7.05
N VAL A 61 8.08 11.01 -8.26
CA VAL A 61 6.88 11.73 -8.72
C VAL A 61 5.61 11.04 -8.24
N THR A 62 5.58 9.71 -8.23
CA THR A 62 4.40 8.95 -7.81
C THR A 62 4.27 8.84 -6.29
N MET A 63 5.38 8.94 -5.54
CA MET A 63 5.40 8.88 -4.07
C MET A 63 4.44 9.89 -3.43
N PRO A 64 4.48 11.21 -3.73
CA PRO A 64 3.57 12.18 -3.12
C PRO A 64 2.09 11.86 -3.37
N ILE A 65 1.77 11.42 -4.59
CA ILE A 65 0.40 11.05 -4.98
C ILE A 65 -0.07 9.86 -4.14
N TRP A 66 0.77 8.84 -4.03
CA TRP A 66 0.47 7.63 -3.27
C TRP A 66 0.31 7.91 -1.77
N VAL A 67 1.20 8.72 -1.19
CA VAL A 67 1.15 9.15 0.21
C VAL A 67 -0.15 9.90 0.48
N TYR A 68 -0.53 10.82 -0.40
CA TYR A 68 -1.78 11.56 -0.26
C TYR A 68 -3.01 10.65 -0.30
N ILE A 69 -3.08 9.72 -1.26
CA ILE A 69 -4.18 8.76 -1.38
C ILE A 69 -4.28 7.88 -0.12
N ASN A 70 -3.16 7.31 0.34
CA ASN A 70 -3.14 6.46 1.54
C ASN A 70 -3.53 7.24 2.80
N TYR A 71 -3.02 8.46 2.95
CA TYR A 71 -3.41 9.32 4.08
C TYR A 71 -4.92 9.58 4.10
N ARG A 72 -5.50 9.98 2.96
CA ARG A 72 -6.95 10.22 2.85
C ARG A 72 -7.75 8.95 3.13
N GLY A 73 -7.30 7.81 2.60
CA GLY A 73 -7.89 6.50 2.83
C GLY A 73 -7.88 6.09 4.31
N LEU A 74 -6.72 6.17 4.97
CA LEU A 74 -6.55 5.87 6.39
C LEU A 74 -7.47 6.72 7.25
N VAL A 75 -7.46 8.05 7.08
CA VAL A 75 -8.26 8.97 7.91
C VAL A 75 -9.75 8.73 7.73
N ASN A 76 -10.22 8.57 6.50
CA ASN A 76 -11.65 8.38 6.23
C ASN A 76 -12.16 7.05 6.78
N ASN A 77 -11.45 5.94 6.52
CA ASN A 77 -11.87 4.63 6.99
C ASN A 77 -11.73 4.48 8.51
N TRP A 78 -10.75 5.16 9.13
CA TRP A 78 -10.64 5.23 10.58
C TRP A 78 -11.84 5.95 11.21
N ARG A 79 -12.26 7.08 10.64
CA ARG A 79 -13.44 7.82 11.10
C ARG A 79 -14.71 6.98 10.99
N GLU A 80 -14.90 6.32 9.85
CA GLU A 80 -16.04 5.42 9.61
C GLU A 80 -16.04 4.24 10.59
N PHE A 81 -14.89 3.58 10.77
CA PHE A 81 -14.72 2.50 11.75
C PHE A 81 -15.08 2.93 13.18
N ARG A 82 -14.64 4.13 13.61
CA ARG A 82 -14.99 4.64 14.94
C ARG A 82 -16.45 5.06 15.06
N ALA A 83 -17.05 5.62 14.02
CA ALA A 83 -18.46 6.00 14.02
C ALA A 83 -19.38 4.77 14.16
N ILE A 84 -19.07 3.67 13.47
CA ILE A 84 -19.78 2.39 13.62
C ILE A 84 -19.69 1.89 15.06
N LYS A 85 -18.53 2.05 15.72
CA LYS A 85 -18.32 1.59 17.09
C LYS A 85 -19.07 2.41 18.15
N VAL A 86 -19.44 3.66 17.85
CA VAL A 86 -20.20 4.53 18.78
C VAL A 86 -21.71 4.29 18.67
N ASN A 87 -22.19 3.87 17.50
CA ASN A 87 -23.62 3.63 17.22
C ASN A 87 -24.04 2.15 17.40
N SER A 88 -23.12 1.30 17.86
CA SER A 88 -23.29 -0.13 18.14
C SER A 88 -23.37 -0.37 19.63
#